data_AF-A0A933XVB2-F1
#
_entry.id   AF-A0A933XVB2-F1
#
_cell.length_a   1.000
_cell.length_b   1.000
_cell.length_c   1.000
_cell.angle_alpha   90.00
_cell.angle_beta   90.00
_cell.angle_gamma   90.00
#
_symmetry.space_group_name_H-M   'P 1'
#
loop_
_entity.id
_entity.type
_entity.pdbx_description
1 polymer ?
#
loop_
_entity_poly.entity_id
_entity_poly.type
_entity_poly.pdbx_seq_one_letter_code
_entity_poly.pdbx_strand_id
1 'polypeptide(L)'
;MKRPIDLARKYLALADRDIKVFLKLIDDPEIDDEPVGFHAQQAMEKCLKAVLAYHRVEFRRTRDLKDLLGTFQDANLPLPPFADQIHILNPFAVASNPQRR
;
A
#
# COMPACT_ATOMS: atom_id res chain seq x y z
N MET A 1 11.40 -19.58 -12.06
CA MET A 1 10.67 -18.30 -11.92
C MET A 1 9.76 -18.39 -10.70
N LYS A 2 9.73 -17.38 -9.82
CA LYS A 2 8.74 -17.36 -8.71
C LYS A 2 7.35 -17.20 -9.32
N ARG A 3 6.36 -17.97 -8.84
CA ARG A 3 5.01 -17.89 -9.39
C ARG A 3 4.38 -16.56 -8.95
N PRO A 4 3.50 -15.95 -9.76
CA PRO A 4 2.82 -14.70 -9.40
C PRO A 4 2.13 -14.74 -8.02
N ILE A 5 1.56 -15.90 -7.66
CA ILE A 5 0.97 -16.16 -6.34
C ILE A 5 1.97 -16.04 -5.20
N ASP A 6 3.25 -16.42 -5.40
CA ASP A 6 4.28 -16.33 -4.37
C ASP A 6 4.63 -14.86 -4.09
N LEU A 7 4.65 -14.02 -5.14
CA LEU A 7 4.85 -12.58 -5.00
C LEU A 7 3.66 -11.89 -4.33
N ALA A 8 2.43 -12.24 -4.74
CA ALA A 8 1.20 -11.73 -4.13
C ALA A 8 1.16 -12.05 -2.62
N ARG A 9 1.44 -13.30 -2.23
CA ARG A 9 1.53 -13.72 -0.83
C ARG A 9 2.60 -12.97 -0.05
N LYS A 10 3.75 -12.70 -0.69
CA LYS A 10 4.80 -11.89 -0.06
C LYS A 10 4.31 -10.48 0.24
N TYR A 11 3.60 -9.85 -0.69
CA TYR A 11 3.02 -8.52 -0.45
C TYR A 11 1.98 -8.54 0.67
N LEU A 12 1.06 -9.51 0.70
CA LEU A 12 0.09 -9.65 1.79
C LEU A 12 0.78 -9.84 3.14
N ALA A 13 1.79 -10.71 3.22
CA ALA A 13 2.54 -10.91 4.46
C ALA A 13 3.30 -9.66 4.93
N LEU A 14 3.64 -8.74 4.03
CA LEU A 14 4.18 -7.43 4.39
C LEU A 14 3.07 -6.49 4.85
N ALA A 15 1.93 -6.44 4.14
CA ALA A 15 0.77 -5.65 4.51
C ALA A 15 0.28 -6.01 5.92
N ASP A 16 0.22 -7.29 6.25
CA ASP A 16 -0.16 -7.78 7.59
C ASP A 16 0.74 -7.24 8.70
N ARG A 17 2.03 -6.99 8.42
CA ARG A 17 2.94 -6.40 9.40
C ARG A 17 2.60 -4.94 9.64
N ASP A 18 2.33 -4.19 8.59
CA ASP A 18 1.92 -2.79 8.71
C ASP A 18 0.58 -2.66 9.41
N ILE A 19 -0.41 -3.51 9.06
CA ILE A 19 -1.71 -3.56 9.74
C ILE A 19 -1.53 -3.80 11.24
N LYS A 20 -0.68 -4.76 11.62
CA LYS A 20 -0.41 -5.04 13.05
C LYS A 20 0.21 -3.86 13.78
N VAL A 21 1.03 -3.05 13.12
CA VAL A 21 1.60 -1.85 13.76
C VAL A 21 0.56 -0.75 13.80
N PHE A 22 -0.15 -0.48 12.70
CA PHE A 22 -1.27 0.46 12.65
C PHE A 22 -2.27 0.21 13.79
N LEU A 23 -2.74 -1.03 13.95
CA LEU A 23 -3.70 -1.41 14.99
C LEU A 23 -3.16 -1.24 16.43
N LYS A 24 -1.84 -1.19 16.62
CA LYS A 24 -1.24 -0.91 17.93
C LYS A 24 -1.10 0.58 18.22
N LEU A 25 -1.06 1.41 17.18
CA LEU A 25 -0.81 2.84 17.28
C LEU A 25 -2.10 3.67 17.22
N ILE A 26 -3.11 3.21 16.49
CA ILE A 26 -4.34 3.97 16.16
C ILE A 26 -5.12 4.48 17.38
N ASP A 27 -5.05 3.77 18.50
CA ASP A 27 -5.80 4.09 19.74
C ASP A 27 -4.92 4.78 20.79
N ASP A 28 -3.64 5.03 20.50
CA ASP A 28 -2.72 5.68 21.43
C ASP A 28 -2.73 7.20 21.22
N PRO A 29 -3.30 7.99 22.15
CA PRO A 29 -3.42 9.44 21.99
C PRO A 29 -2.07 10.17 22.11
N GLU A 30 -1.00 9.49 22.57
CA GLU A 30 0.35 10.07 22.63
C GLU A 30 1.13 9.92 21.31
N ILE A 31 0.59 9.17 20.35
CA ILE A 31 1.22 8.92 19.06
C ILE A 31 0.71 9.89 18.00
N ASP A 32 1.63 10.57 17.31
CA ASP A 32 1.30 11.43 16.18
C ASP A 32 0.63 10.67 15.02
N ASP A 33 -0.16 11.37 14.20
CA ASP A 33 -0.81 10.79 13.02
C ASP A 33 0.19 10.27 11.98
N GLU A 34 1.41 10.82 11.94
CA GLU A 34 2.43 10.48 10.94
C GLU A 34 2.78 8.97 10.93
N PRO A 35 3.22 8.36 12.05
CA PRO A 35 3.49 6.91 12.10
C PRO A 35 2.24 6.04 11.89
N VAL A 36 1.07 6.48 12.37
CA VAL A 36 -0.21 5.78 12.16
C VAL A 36 -0.56 5.73 10.68
N GLY A 37 -0.60 6.90 10.04
CA GLY A 37 -0.90 7.06 8.63
C GLY A 37 0.15 6.39 7.74
N PHE A 38 1.42 6.36 8.13
CA PHE A 38 2.47 5.65 7.40
C PHE A 38 2.17 4.16 7.28
N HIS A 39 1.83 3.50 8.40
CA HIS A 39 1.51 2.08 8.38
C HIS A 39 0.19 1.79 7.66
N ALA A 40 -0.82 2.67 7.77
CA ALA A 40 -2.04 2.56 6.98
C ALA A 40 -1.76 2.66 5.46
N GLN A 41 -0.96 3.64 5.04
CA GLN A 41 -0.55 3.82 3.64
C GLN A 41 0.20 2.59 3.13
N GLN A 42 1.19 2.12 3.89
CA GLN A 42 2.01 0.96 3.50
C GLN A 42 1.18 -0.32 3.39
N ALA A 43 0.27 -0.56 4.34
CA ALA A 43 -0.65 -1.69 4.29
C ALA A 43 -1.47 -1.66 2.99
N MET A 44 -2.08 -0.52 2.67
CA MET A 44 -2.90 -0.34 1.48
C MET A 44 -2.09 -0.55 0.19
N GLU A 45 -0.91 0.08 0.09
CA GLU A 45 0.00 -0.07 -1.06
C GLU A 45 0.35 -1.53 -1.33
N LYS A 46 0.68 -2.27 -0.27
CA LYS A 46 1.08 -3.68 -0.36
C LYS A 46 -0.12 -4.56 -0.73
N CYS A 47 -1.31 -4.30 -0.20
CA CYS A 47 -2.53 -5.00 -0.60
C CYS A 47 -2.84 -4.81 -2.10
N LEU A 48 -2.78 -3.58 -2.60
CA LEU A 48 -2.98 -3.29 -4.04
C LEU A 48 -1.95 -4.01 -4.91
N LYS A 49 -0.67 -3.95 -4.53
CA LYS A 49 0.42 -4.64 -5.24
C LYS A 49 0.28 -6.15 -5.20
N ALA A 50 -0.29 -6.72 -4.14
CA ALA A 50 -0.59 -8.14 -4.07
C ALA A 50 -1.59 -8.58 -5.13
N VAL A 51 -2.66 -7.81 -5.32
CA VAL A 51 -3.68 -8.06 -6.36
C VAL A 51 -3.07 -7.93 -7.76
N LEU A 52 -2.35 -6.85 -8.03
CA LEU A 52 -1.65 -6.66 -9.31
C LEU A 52 -0.69 -7.81 -9.61
N ALA A 53 0.11 -8.22 -8.62
CA ALA A 53 1.03 -9.34 -8.73
C ALA A 53 0.29 -10.66 -9.00
N TYR A 54 -0.84 -10.91 -8.33
CA TYR A 54 -1.65 -12.10 -8.55
C TYR A 54 -2.15 -12.19 -10.01
N HIS A 55 -2.61 -11.05 -10.56
CA HIS A 55 -3.07 -10.92 -11.94
C HIS A 55 -1.93 -10.76 -12.97
N ARG A 56 -0.66 -10.80 -12.55
CA ARG A 56 0.52 -10.59 -13.42
C ARG A 56 0.54 -9.24 -14.12
N VAL A 57 -0.09 -8.23 -13.52
CA VAL A 57 -0.07 -6.86 -14.02
C VAL A 57 1.21 -6.20 -13.54
N GLU A 58 2.03 -5.73 -14.48
CA GLU A 58 3.21 -4.94 -14.16
C GLU A 58 2.80 -3.55 -13.70
N PHE A 59 3.53 -3.00 -12.73
CA PHE A 59 3.29 -1.67 -12.19
C PHE A 59 4.62 -0.97 -11.94
N ARG A 60 4.62 0.36 -12.08
CA ARG A 60 5.80 1.18 -11.80
C ARG A 60 6.19 1.09 -10.32
N ARG A 61 7.46 1.34 -10.02
CA ARG A 61 7.92 1.52 -8.63
C ARG A 61 7.40 2.85 -8.09
N THR A 62 6.16 2.83 -7.61
CA THR A 62 5.46 3.98 -7.03
C THR A 62 4.98 3.67 -5.61
N ARG A 63 4.82 4.70 -4.80
CA ARG A 63 4.12 4.69 -3.51
C ARG A 63 2.77 5.41 -3.59
N ASP A 64 2.47 6.00 -4.75
CA ASP A 64 1.21 6.69 -4.98
C ASP A 64 0.08 5.66 -5.19
N LEU A 65 -0.92 5.71 -4.32
CA LEU A 65 -2.07 4.80 -4.40
C LEU A 65 -2.97 5.11 -5.60
N LYS A 66 -3.02 6.37 -6.09
CA LYS A 66 -3.75 6.75 -7.30
C LYS A 66 -3.11 6.11 -8.55
N ASP A 67 -1.78 6.12 -8.64
CA ASP A 67 -1.07 5.44 -9.73
C ASP A 67 -1.38 3.94 -9.76
N LEU A 68 -1.42 3.31 -8.57
CA LEU A 68 -1.77 1.89 -8.46
C LEU A 68 -3.21 1.65 -8.89
N LEU A 69 -4.17 2.47 -8.46
CA LEU A 69 -5.56 2.36 -8.92
C LEU A 69 -5.71 2.60 -10.43
N GLY A 70 -4.97 3.54 -11.02
CA GLY A 70 -4.91 3.71 -12.47
C GLY A 70 -4.46 2.42 -13.16
N THR A 71 -3.48 1.74 -12.59
CA THR A 71 -3.02 0.42 -13.10
C THR A 71 -4.11 -0.65 -13.01
N PHE A 72 -4.97 -0.63 -11.98
CA PHE A 72 -6.13 -1.53 -11.91
C PHE A 72 -7.10 -1.24 -13.06
N GLN A 73 -7.41 0.03 -13.32
CA GLN A 73 -8.32 0.44 -14.38
C GLN A 73 -7.79 0.06 -15.76
N ASP A 74 -6.51 0.35 -16.04
CA ASP A 74 -5.85 -0.01 -17.30
C ASP A 74 -5.86 -1.52 -17.55
N ALA A 75 -5.78 -2.32 -16.48
CA ALA A 75 -5.83 -3.79 -16.54
C ALA A 75 -7.26 -4.37 -16.47
N ASN A 76 -8.32 -3.54 -16.47
CA ASN A 76 -9.72 -3.96 -16.29
C ASN A 76 -9.97 -4.81 -15.02
N LEU A 77 -9.25 -4.50 -13.94
CA LEU A 77 -9.45 -5.13 -12.63
C LEU A 77 -10.52 -4.39 -11.82
N PRO A 78 -11.31 -5.08 -11.00
CA PRO A 78 -12.24 -4.42 -10.10
C PRO A 78 -11.49 -3.55 -9.10
N LEU A 79 -11.93 -2.31 -8.94
CA LEU A 79 -11.38 -1.43 -7.92
C LEU A 79 -11.81 -1.93 -6.53
N PRO A 80 -10.95 -1.78 -5.50
CA PRO A 80 -11.33 -2.09 -4.14
C PRO A 80 -12.43 -1.14 -3.65
N PRO A 81 -13.17 -1.51 -2.58
CA PRO A 81 -14.04 -0.58 -1.88
C PRO A 81 -13.27 0.68 -1.47
N PHE A 82 -13.96 1.84 -1.48
CA PHE A 82 -13.40 3.14 -1.10
C PHE A 82 -12.21 3.61 -1.96
N ALA A 83 -12.05 3.09 -3.18
CA ALA A 83 -10.99 3.49 -4.11
C ALA A 83 -10.93 5.01 -4.36
N ASP A 84 -12.07 5.69 -4.30
CA ASP A 84 -12.20 7.14 -4.39
C ASP A 84 -11.51 7.88 -3.24
N GLN A 85 -11.41 7.25 -2.07
CA GLN A 85 -10.92 7.87 -0.83
C GLN A 85 -9.50 7.47 -0.45
N ILE A 86 -8.97 6.35 -0.97
CA ILE A 86 -7.66 5.82 -0.52
C ILE A 86 -6.50 6.82 -0.67
N HIS A 87 -6.64 7.79 -1.58
CA HIS A 87 -5.63 8.81 -1.82
C HIS A 87 -5.36 9.72 -0.61
N ILE A 88 -6.26 9.75 0.38
CA ILE A 88 -6.03 10.46 1.66
C ILE A 88 -4.78 9.93 2.38
N LEU A 89 -4.35 8.71 2.08
CA LEU A 89 -3.15 8.10 2.65
C LEU A 89 -1.86 8.49 1.93
N ASN A 90 -1.93 9.05 0.71
CA ASN A 90 -0.73 9.40 -0.05
C ASN A 90 0.23 10.37 0.66
N PRO A 91 -0.22 11.39 1.42
CA PRO A 91 0.68 12.27 2.17
C PRO A 91 1.55 11.54 3.20
N PHE A 92 1.09 10.39 3.70
CA PHE A 92 1.84 9.56 4.64
C PHE A 92 2.81 8.58 3.96
N ALA A 93 2.82 8.54 2.63
CA ALA A 93 3.87 7.85 1.91
C ALA A 93 5.18 8.57 2.17
N VAL A 94 6.10 7.92 2.88
CA VAL A 94 7.45 8.46 3.06
C VAL A 94 8.01 8.72 1.66
N ALA A 95 8.32 9.97 1.33
CA ALA A 95 9.19 10.25 0.20
C ALA A 95 10.54 9.60 0.53
N SER A 96 11.15 8.86 -0.40
CA SER A 96 12.58 8.58 -0.30
C SER A 96 13.29 9.93 -0.29
N ASN A 97 13.55 10.48 0.90
CA ASN A 97 14.13 11.80 1.09
C ASN A 97 15.64 11.70 0.88
N PRO A 98 16.22 12.27 -0.20
CA PRO A 98 17.67 12.29 -0.39
C PRO A 98 18.40 13.19 0.64
N GLN A 99 17.70 14.00 1.43
CA GLN A 99 18.29 15.06 2.26
C GLN A 99 18.26 14.82 3.79
N ARG A 100 18.04 13.60 4.29
CA ARG A 100 18.39 13.27 5.69
C ARG A 100 19.76 12.57 5.75
N ARG A 101 20.83 13.37 5.75
CA ARG A 101 22.16 13.04 6.27
C ARG A 101 22.60 14.17 7.20
#